data_AF-A0A927AFD4-F1
#
_entry.id   AF-A0A927AFD4-F1
#
_cell.length_a   1.000
_cell.length_b   1.000
_cell.length_c   1.000
_cell.angle_alpha   90.00
_cell.angle_beta   90.00
_cell.angle_gamma   90.00
#
_symmetry.space_group_name_H-M   'P 1'
#
loop_
_entity.id
_entity.type
_entity.pdbx_description
1 polymer ?
#
loop_
_entity_poly.entity_id
_entity_poly.type
_entity_poly.pdbx_seq_one_letter_code
_entity_poly.pdbx_strand_id
1 'polypeptide(L)'
;MQVQRFDLSAVIIRTTAIALLALIAGCSSDPYTESALQPTKSSNRAATTAEVGLARHLKRTKAKFYGAYWCPFCTKQKELFPKEALGYINYIECDAGGKNPRPDLCTKAKIKGFPTWEIKGRRYSGLLSLEELAELSGYKGDRNFQNRI
;
A
#
# COMPACT_ATOMS: atom_id res chain seq x y z
N MET A 1 -1.19 40.35 19.78
CA MET A 1 -2.39 41.14 20.10
C MET A 1 -2.71 42.03 18.90
N GLN A 2 -3.54 41.55 17.99
CA GLN A 2 -4.35 42.37 17.09
C GLN A 2 -5.49 41.48 16.57
N VAL A 3 -6.70 41.98 16.78
CA VAL A 3 -7.98 41.29 16.68
C VAL A 3 -8.50 41.51 15.27
N GLN A 4 -8.75 40.43 14.50
CA GLN A 4 -9.42 40.54 13.21
C GLN A 4 -10.91 40.84 13.45
N ARG A 5 -11.37 41.96 12.89
CA ARG A 5 -12.77 42.41 12.95
C ARG A 5 -13.58 41.66 11.91
N PHE A 6 -14.72 41.11 12.31
CA PHE A 6 -15.76 40.60 11.42
C PHE A 6 -16.61 41.78 10.94
N ASP A 7 -16.70 41.98 9.63
CA ASP A 7 -17.57 43.00 9.05
C ASP A 7 -18.96 42.41 8.79
N LEU A 8 -19.97 42.97 9.47
CA LEU A 8 -21.39 42.71 9.27
C LEU A 8 -21.92 43.67 8.21
N SER A 9 -22.19 43.17 7.01
CA SER A 9 -23.07 43.87 6.07
C SER A 9 -23.89 42.85 5.28
N ALA A 10 -24.98 42.43 5.91
CA ALA A 10 -26.09 41.75 5.27
C ALA A 10 -26.87 42.75 4.40
N VAL A 11 -26.80 42.64 3.08
CA VAL A 11 -27.72 43.33 2.15
C VAL A 11 -28.06 42.43 0.96
N ILE A 12 -29.14 41.66 1.13
CA ILE A 12 -30.24 41.43 0.17
C ILE A 12 -29.83 41.25 -1.31
N ILE A 13 -29.62 40.00 -1.73
CA ILE A 13 -29.65 39.63 -3.15
C ILE A 13 -31.12 39.36 -3.51
N ARG A 14 -31.69 40.26 -4.33
CA ARG A 14 -33.08 40.26 -4.79
C ARG A 14 -33.34 39.10 -5.73
N THR A 15 -34.30 38.26 -5.38
CA THR A 15 -34.90 37.22 -6.22
C THR A 15 -35.74 37.89 -7.32
N THR A 16 -35.37 37.72 -8.59
CA THR A 16 -36.27 38.00 -9.71
C THR A 16 -36.76 36.69 -10.28
N ALA A 17 -37.98 36.32 -9.90
CA ALA A 17 -38.76 35.30 -10.59
C ALA A 17 -39.30 35.89 -11.89
N ILE A 18 -39.07 35.21 -13.01
CA ILE A 18 -39.80 35.44 -14.26
C ILE A 18 -40.40 34.09 -14.66
N ALA A 19 -41.70 33.96 -14.43
CA ALA A 19 -42.51 32.87 -14.94
C ALA A 19 -43.03 33.26 -16.33
N LEU A 20 -42.68 32.48 -17.35
CA LEU A 20 -43.31 32.52 -18.66
C LEU A 20 -43.78 31.11 -18.99
N LEU A 21 -45.10 30.91 -18.94
CA LEU A 21 -45.78 29.72 -19.44
C LEU A 21 -45.76 29.75 -20.97
N ALA A 22 -45.20 28.71 -21.59
CA ALA A 22 -45.53 28.31 -22.95
C ALA A 22 -45.85 26.81 -22.96
N LEU A 23 -47.11 26.50 -23.23
CA LEU A 23 -47.66 25.16 -23.43
C LEU A 23 -47.11 24.58 -24.75
N ILE A 24 -46.23 23.60 -24.67
CA ILE A 24 -45.99 22.66 -25.77
C ILE A 24 -46.36 21.25 -25.30
N ALA A 25 -47.48 20.74 -25.79
CA ALA A 25 -47.81 19.34 -25.74
C ALA A 25 -47.00 18.63 -26.83
N GLY A 26 -46.14 17.68 -26.45
CA GLY A 26 -45.37 16.88 -27.41
C GLY A 26 -44.37 15.98 -26.71
N CYS A 27 -44.76 14.71 -26.55
CA CYS A 27 -44.06 13.65 -25.84
C CYS A 27 -42.62 13.42 -26.29
N SER A 28 -41.72 13.25 -25.32
CA SER A 28 -40.61 12.28 -25.35
C SER A 28 -40.07 12.18 -23.92
N SER A 29 -40.49 11.14 -23.20
CA SER A 29 -39.91 10.75 -21.92
C SER A 29 -38.60 10.03 -22.21
N ASP A 30 -37.47 10.73 -22.12
CA ASP A 30 -36.18 10.07 -22.00
C ASP A 30 -35.58 10.34 -20.62
N PRO A 31 -35.27 9.26 -19.87
CA PRO A 31 -34.87 9.34 -18.48
C PRO A 31 -33.49 9.96 -18.35
N TYR A 32 -33.29 10.66 -17.24
CA TYR A 32 -31.98 11.05 -16.71
C TYR A 32 -30.91 10.01 -17.06
N THR A 33 -29.98 10.39 -17.92
CA THR A 33 -28.66 9.77 -17.93
C THR A 33 -27.66 10.82 -17.49
N GLU A 34 -27.78 11.23 -16.23
CA GLU A 34 -26.64 11.69 -15.45
C GLU A 34 -25.77 10.47 -15.15
N SER A 35 -25.06 9.99 -16.18
CA SER A 35 -23.93 9.09 -15.97
C SER A 35 -22.69 9.93 -16.13
N ALA A 36 -22.20 10.37 -14.98
CA ALA A 36 -20.97 11.08 -14.82
C ALA A 36 -19.86 10.44 -15.69
N LEU A 37 -19.16 11.27 -16.47
CA LEU A 37 -17.71 11.12 -16.54
C LEU A 37 -17.19 11.31 -15.11
N GLN A 38 -17.22 10.25 -14.31
CA GLN A 38 -16.23 10.12 -13.25
C GLN A 38 -14.96 9.62 -13.96
N PRO A 39 -13.88 10.41 -13.98
CA PRO A 39 -12.56 9.83 -14.16
C PRO A 39 -12.45 8.79 -13.05
N THR A 40 -12.38 7.51 -13.41
CA THR A 40 -11.96 6.48 -12.48
C THR A 40 -10.55 6.86 -12.05
N LYS A 41 -10.45 7.55 -10.91
CA LYS A 41 -9.20 7.79 -10.19
C LYS A 41 -8.70 6.47 -9.61
N SER A 42 -8.44 5.49 -10.47
CA SER A 42 -7.69 4.28 -10.14
C SER A 42 -7.57 3.44 -11.40
N SER A 43 -6.53 3.69 -12.19
CA SER A 43 -5.78 2.66 -12.93
C SER A 43 -5.05 3.30 -14.11
N ASN A 44 -3.99 4.05 -13.83
CA ASN A 44 -2.94 4.25 -14.83
C ASN A 44 -1.54 4.47 -14.24
N ARG A 45 -1.33 4.00 -13.01
CA ARG A 45 -0.03 3.50 -12.61
C ARG A 45 -0.11 2.02 -12.90
N ALA A 46 0.77 1.47 -13.75
CA ALA A 46 0.85 0.03 -14.03
C ALA A 46 0.47 -0.77 -12.78
N ALA A 47 -0.57 -1.59 -12.89
CA ALA A 47 -1.21 -2.26 -11.74
C ALA A 47 -0.11 -2.90 -10.89
N THR A 48 0.12 -2.31 -9.72
CA THR A 48 1.10 -2.82 -8.76
C THR A 48 0.49 -4.07 -8.16
N THR A 49 1.13 -5.24 -8.30
CA THR A 49 0.58 -6.49 -7.74
C THR A 49 0.42 -6.40 -6.21
N ALA A 50 -0.44 -7.25 -5.65
CA ALA A 50 -0.65 -7.34 -4.21
C ALA A 50 0.68 -7.53 -3.44
N GLU A 51 1.58 -8.36 -3.98
CA GLU A 51 2.92 -8.64 -3.43
C GLU A 51 3.82 -7.41 -3.39
N VAL A 52 3.80 -6.58 -4.45
CA VAL A 52 4.55 -5.32 -4.46
C VAL A 52 3.99 -4.36 -3.41
N GLY A 53 2.67 -4.35 -3.22
CA GLY A 53 2.00 -3.61 -2.15
C GLY A 53 2.48 -4.03 -0.75
N LEU A 54 2.52 -5.34 -0.49
CA LEU A 54 3.03 -5.91 0.75
C LEU A 54 4.53 -5.61 0.95
N ALA A 55 5.37 -5.78 -0.07
CA ALA A 55 6.80 -5.51 0.01
C ALA A 55 7.09 -4.04 0.35
N ARG A 56 6.37 -3.09 -0.27
CA ARG A 56 6.44 -1.66 0.09
C ARG A 56 6.02 -1.41 1.53
N HIS A 57 4.97 -2.07 2.00
CA HIS A 57 4.54 -1.97 3.38
C HIS A 57 5.62 -2.46 4.35
N LEU A 58 6.19 -3.65 4.10
CA LEU A 58 7.28 -4.22 4.89
C LEU A 58 8.50 -3.27 4.95
N LYS A 59 8.85 -2.64 3.82
CA LYS A 59 9.90 -1.60 3.78
C LYS A 59 9.58 -0.45 4.72
N ARG A 60 8.37 0.13 4.58
CA ARG A 60 7.91 1.30 5.33
C ARG A 60 7.84 1.04 6.83
N THR A 61 7.40 -0.16 7.23
CA THR A 61 7.35 -0.59 8.63
C THR A 61 8.70 -1.12 9.14
N LYS A 62 9.76 -1.01 8.33
CA LYS A 62 11.13 -1.42 8.67
C LYS A 62 11.21 -2.89 9.10
N ALA A 63 10.35 -3.74 8.54
CA ALA A 63 10.48 -5.18 8.68
C ALA A 63 11.84 -5.61 8.10
N LYS A 64 12.56 -6.47 8.83
CA LYS A 64 13.87 -6.98 8.41
C LYS A 64 13.78 -8.45 8.09
N PHE A 65 14.49 -8.86 7.07
CA PHE A 65 14.57 -10.24 6.62
C PHE A 65 16.01 -10.72 6.71
N TYR A 66 16.33 -11.48 7.75
CA TYR A 66 17.66 -12.03 7.98
C TYR A 66 17.79 -13.39 7.29
N GLY A 67 18.85 -13.57 6.51
CA GLY A 67 19.15 -14.84 5.89
C GLY A 67 20.57 -14.93 5.38
N ALA A 68 20.87 -16.00 4.65
CA ALA A 68 22.16 -16.21 3.99
C ALA A 68 21.96 -16.44 2.49
N TYR A 69 22.91 -16.04 1.65
CA TYR A 69 22.79 -16.22 0.20
C TYR A 69 22.64 -17.69 -0.22
N TRP A 70 23.25 -18.62 0.52
CA TRP A 70 23.21 -20.06 0.26
C TRP A 70 21.97 -20.76 0.87
N CYS A 71 21.15 -20.05 1.64
CA CYS A 71 20.03 -20.63 2.37
C CYS A 71 18.83 -20.90 1.42
N PRO A 72 18.43 -22.17 1.22
CA PRO A 72 17.38 -22.51 0.24
C PRO A 72 16.00 -21.97 0.63
N PHE A 73 15.67 -21.96 1.93
CA PHE A 73 14.42 -21.37 2.41
C PHE A 73 14.41 -19.84 2.28
N CYS A 74 15.58 -19.21 2.30
CA CYS A 74 15.72 -17.78 2.07
C CYS A 74 15.49 -17.44 0.60
N THR A 75 15.95 -18.29 -0.32
CA THR A 75 15.63 -18.21 -1.74
C THR A 75 14.12 -18.37 -1.96
N LYS A 76 13.50 -19.42 -1.40
CA LYS A 76 12.04 -19.63 -1.48
C LYS A 76 11.25 -18.44 -0.95
N GLN A 77 11.67 -17.85 0.18
CA GLN A 77 11.01 -16.66 0.72
C GLN A 77 11.05 -15.47 -0.24
N LYS A 78 12.18 -15.28 -0.95
CA LYS A 78 12.34 -14.21 -1.95
C LYS A 78 11.47 -14.48 -3.18
N GLU A 79 11.37 -15.74 -3.64
CA GLU A 79 10.58 -16.14 -4.81
C GLU A 79 9.08 -15.89 -4.66
N LEU A 80 8.57 -15.79 -3.42
CA LEU A 80 7.18 -15.36 -3.18
C LEU A 80 6.92 -13.93 -3.64
N PHE A 81 7.95 -13.09 -3.72
CA PHE A 81 7.84 -11.71 -4.19
C PHE A 81 8.31 -11.62 -5.66
N PRO A 82 7.56 -10.90 -6.53
CA PRO A 82 8.02 -10.67 -7.89
C PRO A 82 9.32 -9.85 -7.88
N LYS A 83 10.10 -9.93 -8.96
CA LYS A 83 11.46 -9.37 -9.03
C LYS A 83 11.51 -7.88 -8.67
N GLU A 84 10.54 -7.11 -9.12
CA GLU A 84 10.39 -5.68 -8.84
C GLU A 84 10.04 -5.37 -7.37
N ALA A 85 9.52 -6.34 -6.61
CA ALA A 85 9.23 -6.21 -5.19
C ALA A 85 10.48 -6.38 -4.31
N LEU A 86 11.49 -7.12 -4.78
CA LEU A 86 12.68 -7.46 -3.99
C LEU A 86 13.47 -6.24 -3.52
N GLY A 87 13.48 -5.15 -4.30
CA GLY A 87 14.12 -3.88 -3.90
C GLY A 87 13.44 -3.16 -2.73
N TYR A 88 12.25 -3.61 -2.31
CA TYR A 88 11.59 -3.12 -1.11
C TYR A 88 11.83 -3.98 0.12
N ILE A 89 12.32 -5.20 -0.04
CA ILE A 89 12.60 -6.08 1.09
C ILE A 89 13.90 -5.65 1.75
N ASN A 90 13.87 -5.34 3.05
CA ASN A 90 15.07 -5.04 3.83
C ASN A 90 15.78 -6.34 4.20
N TYR A 91 16.39 -6.98 3.21
CA TYR A 91 17.20 -8.18 3.40
C TYR A 91 18.53 -7.85 4.07
N ILE A 92 18.91 -8.65 5.06
CA ILE A 92 20.17 -8.56 5.79
C ILE A 92 20.90 -9.88 5.55
N GLU A 93 22.00 -9.79 4.82
CA GLU A 93 22.91 -10.90 4.55
C GLU A 93 23.75 -11.18 5.80
N CYS A 94 23.54 -12.35 6.40
CA CYS A 94 24.19 -12.73 7.65
C CYS A 94 25.50 -13.50 7.44
N ASP A 95 25.79 -13.97 6.23
CA ASP A 95 27.02 -14.68 5.92
C ASP A 95 28.07 -13.72 5.35
N ALA A 96 29.31 -13.79 5.85
CA ALA A 96 30.39 -12.91 5.44
C ALA A 96 30.82 -13.09 3.96
N GLY A 97 30.54 -14.25 3.35
CA GLY A 97 30.81 -14.52 1.94
C GLY A 97 29.74 -13.97 0.99
N GLY A 98 28.62 -13.46 1.51
CA GLY A 98 27.54 -12.91 0.70
C GLY A 98 27.82 -11.50 0.17
N LYS A 99 26.89 -10.97 -0.65
CA LYS A 99 26.98 -9.61 -1.18
C LYS A 99 26.53 -8.59 -0.13
N ASN A 100 27.34 -7.55 0.10
CA ASN A 100 27.09 -6.50 1.11
C ASN A 100 26.77 -7.08 2.50
N PRO A 101 27.63 -7.97 3.02
CA PRO A 101 27.33 -8.75 4.21
C PRO A 101 27.23 -7.87 5.45
N ARG A 102 26.38 -8.27 6.40
CA ARG A 102 26.12 -7.61 7.69
C ARG A 102 26.00 -8.63 8.84
N PRO A 103 27.00 -9.52 9.05
CA PRO A 103 26.97 -10.52 10.13
C PRO A 103 26.91 -9.90 11.53
N ASP A 104 27.43 -8.67 11.69
CA ASP A 104 27.35 -7.87 12.92
C ASP A 104 25.90 -7.60 13.32
N LEU A 105 25.05 -7.23 12.35
CA LEU A 105 23.62 -6.98 12.59
C LEU A 105 22.89 -8.25 13.01
N CYS A 106 23.22 -9.39 12.40
CA CYS A 106 22.61 -10.68 12.73
C CYS A 106 23.02 -11.17 14.12
N THR A 107 24.29 -10.96 14.49
CA THR A 107 24.82 -11.27 15.83
C THR A 107 24.13 -10.41 16.89
N LYS A 108 24.06 -9.10 16.66
CA LYS A 108 23.37 -8.14 17.54
C LYS A 108 21.89 -8.47 17.70
N ALA A 109 21.21 -8.86 16.62
CA ALA A 109 19.81 -9.29 16.63
C ALA A 109 19.59 -10.70 17.20
N LYS A 110 20.67 -11.40 17.59
CA LYS A 110 20.66 -12.76 18.15
C LYS A 110 19.93 -13.75 17.24
N ILE A 111 20.15 -13.66 15.93
CA ILE A 111 19.57 -14.58 14.93
C ILE A 111 20.12 -15.99 15.16
N LYS A 112 19.24 -16.99 15.18
CA LYS A 112 19.57 -18.39 15.51
C LYS A 112 19.47 -19.33 14.32
N GLY A 113 18.78 -18.91 13.26
CA GLY A 113 18.58 -19.69 12.05
C GLY A 113 18.00 -18.83 10.94
N PHE A 114 17.99 -19.39 9.73
CA PHE A 114 17.53 -18.69 8.54
C PHE A 114 16.39 -19.47 7.85
N PRO A 115 15.44 -18.74 7.24
CA PRO A 115 15.26 -17.30 7.39
C PRO A 115 14.74 -16.88 8.78
N THR A 116 14.92 -15.61 9.13
CA THR A 116 14.22 -14.99 10.26
C THR A 116 13.69 -13.63 9.84
N TRP A 117 12.43 -13.35 10.12
CA TRP A 117 11.82 -12.03 9.99
C TRP A 117 11.83 -11.32 11.34
N GLU A 118 12.12 -10.03 11.36
CA GLU A 118 11.86 -9.14 12.49
C GLU A 118 10.82 -8.11 12.07
N ILE A 119 9.64 -8.19 12.68
CA ILE A 119 8.48 -7.35 12.35
C ILE A 119 7.96 -6.76 13.67
N LYS A 120 7.85 -5.43 13.74
CA LYS A 120 7.43 -4.70 14.96
C LYS A 120 8.21 -5.13 16.21
N GLY A 121 9.52 -5.36 16.06
CA GLY A 121 10.41 -5.76 17.16
C GLY A 121 10.31 -7.23 17.60
N ARG A 122 9.41 -8.03 16.99
CA ARG A 122 9.27 -9.47 17.26
C ARG A 122 9.95 -10.27 16.15
N ARG A 123 10.58 -11.39 16.53
CA ARG A 123 11.27 -12.29 15.60
C ARG A 123 10.42 -13.52 15.28
N TYR A 124 10.40 -13.90 14.02
CA TYR A 124 9.66 -15.03 13.47
C TYR A 124 10.62 -15.85 12.61
N SER A 125 10.92 -17.06 13.06
CA SER A 125 11.85 -17.96 12.37
C SER A 125 11.13 -18.76 11.29
N GLY A 126 11.84 -19.08 10.22
CA GLY A 126 11.34 -19.93 9.15
C GLY A 126 10.69 -19.17 7.99
N LEU A 127 10.33 -19.93 6.96
CA LEU A 127 9.62 -19.45 5.78
C LEU A 127 8.21 -19.03 6.20
N LEU A 128 7.79 -17.82 5.82
CA LEU A 128 6.45 -17.30 6.07
C LEU A 128 5.73 -17.06 4.75
N SER A 129 4.45 -17.42 4.70
CA SER A 129 3.55 -17.06 3.60
C SER A 129 3.37 -15.55 3.50
N LEU A 130 2.90 -15.07 2.35
CA LEU A 130 2.57 -13.65 2.17
C LEU A 130 1.41 -13.23 3.07
N GLU A 131 0.45 -14.13 3.32
CA GLU A 131 -0.64 -13.95 4.26
C GLU A 131 -0.12 -13.73 5.68
N GLU A 132 0.81 -14.56 6.17
CA GLU A 132 1.43 -14.38 7.49
C GLU A 132 2.21 -13.08 7.57
N LEU A 133 3.02 -12.76 6.55
CA LEU A 133 3.76 -11.49 6.51
C LEU A 133 2.82 -10.28 6.53
N ALA A 134 1.70 -10.35 5.82
CA ALA A 134 0.67 -9.31 5.85
C ALA A 134 0.05 -9.17 7.24
N GLU A 135 -0.29 -10.28 7.90
CA GLU A 135 -0.90 -10.28 9.22
C GLU A 135 0.05 -9.71 10.29
N LEU A 136 1.27 -10.26 10.36
CA LEU A 136 2.29 -9.86 11.33
C LEU A 136 2.66 -8.37 11.18
N SER A 137 2.77 -7.89 9.94
CA SER A 137 3.08 -6.49 9.64
C SER A 137 1.90 -5.54 9.83
N GLY A 138 0.67 -6.04 9.88
CA GLY A 138 -0.55 -5.23 9.93
C GLY A 138 -0.85 -4.56 8.59
N TYR A 139 -0.54 -5.24 7.49
CA TYR A 139 -0.82 -4.79 6.14
C TYR A 139 -2.33 -4.86 5.86
N LYS A 140 -2.89 -3.73 5.43
CA LYS A 140 -4.32 -3.55 5.13
C LYS A 140 -4.62 -3.32 3.64
N GLY A 141 -3.62 -3.48 2.78
CA GLY A 141 -3.78 -3.32 1.33
C GLY A 141 -4.36 -4.57 0.68
N ASP A 142 -4.29 -4.63 -0.65
CA ASP A 142 -4.71 -5.80 -1.42
C ASP A 142 -3.90 -7.05 -1.02
N ARG A 143 -4.60 -8.12 -0.65
CA ARG A 143 -4.07 -9.42 -0.22
C ARG A 143 -4.39 -10.53 -1.23
N ASN A 144 -4.80 -10.19 -2.46
CA ASN A 144 -4.98 -11.16 -3.54
C ASN A 144 -3.63 -11.66 -4.08
N PHE A 145 -2.87 -12.33 -3.21
CA PHE A 145 -1.55 -12.87 -3.51
C PHE A 145 -1.68 -14.07 -4.46
N GLN A 146 -0.87 -14.06 -5.51
CA GLN A 146 -0.81 -15.10 -6.54
C GLN A 146 0.23 -16.17 -6.18
N ASN A 147 1.32 -15.78 -5.50
CA ASN A 147 2.36 -16.70 -5.07
C ASN A 147 2.04 -17.27 -3.69
N ARG A 148 2.09 -18.60 -3.55
CA ARG A 148 1.77 -19.33 -2.31
C ARG A 148 2.83 -20.40 -2.04
N ILE A 149 2.98 -20.77 -0.76
CA ILE A 149 3.82 -21.88 -0.29
C ILE A 149 2.97 -23.06 0.13
#